data_AF-M6ZWF8-F1
#
_entry.id   AF-M6ZWF8-F1
#
_cell.length_a   1.000
_cell.length_b   1.000
_cell.length_c   1.000
_cell.angle_alpha   90.00
_cell.angle_beta   90.00
_cell.angle_gamma   90.00
#
_symmetry.space_group_name_H-M   'P 1'
#
loop_
_entity.id
_entity.type
_entity.pdbx_description
1 polymer ?
#
loop_
_entity_poly.entity_id
_entity_poly.type
_entity_poly.pdbx_seq_one_letter_code
_entity_poly.pdbx_strand_id
1 'polypeptide(L)' 'MKDNTCTKRDFLNGTKIGGDEPFFLISGPCVMENRGLLDRVCAEMIEVCGELKIPYIF' A
#
# COMPACT_ATOMS: atom_id res chain seq x y z
N MET A 1 21.61 -20.24 -0.45
CA MET A 1 21.42 -18.77 -0.55
C MET A 1 20.75 -18.32 0.75
N LYS A 2 21.18 -17.21 1.37
CA LYS A 2 20.43 -16.64 2.51
C LYS A 2 19.16 -16.00 1.94
N ASP A 3 18.00 -16.44 2.43
CA ASP A 3 16.72 -15.85 2.07
C ASP A 3 16.63 -14.45 2.70
N ASN A 4 16.58 -13.43 1.85
CA ASN A 4 16.49 -12.03 2.25
C ASN A 4 15.11 -11.43 1.95
N THR A 5 14.12 -12.25 1.57
CA THR A 5 12.79 -11.76 1.19
C THR A 5 12.01 -11.18 2.38
N CYS A 6 12.27 -11.66 3.60
CA CYS A 6 11.66 -11.19 4.84
C CYS A 6 12.60 -10.27 5.65
N THR A 7 13.25 -9.29 5.01
CA THR A 7 14.17 -8.35 5.67
C THR A 7 13.52 -6.99 5.87
N LYS A 8 13.75 -6.36 7.03
CA LYS A 8 13.31 -4.98 7.30
C LYS A 8 14.07 -3.99 6.43
N ARG A 9 13.36 -3.00 5.88
CA ARG A 9 13.93 -1.92 5.06
C ARG A 9 13.29 -0.58 5.39
N ASP A 10 14.05 0.48 5.24
CA ASP A 10 13.50 1.84 5.29
C ASP A 10 12.56 2.07 4.11
N PHE A 11 11.53 2.89 4.34
CA PHE A 11 10.46 3.15 3.42
C PHE A 11 10.01 4.62 3.47
N LEU A 12 8.88 4.94 2.85
CA LEU A 12 8.34 6.28 2.71
C LEU A 12 8.23 7.01 4.05
N ASN A 13 8.62 8.29 4.09
CA ASN A 13 8.53 9.16 5.26
C ASN A 13 9.15 8.58 6.56
N GLY A 14 10.22 7.78 6.43
CA GLY A 14 10.91 7.19 7.59
C GLY A 14 10.18 6.02 8.24
N THR A 15 9.18 5.45 7.56
CA THR A 15 8.57 4.17 7.96
C THR A 15 9.47 2.99 7.59
N LYS A 16 9.14 1.79 8.09
CA LYS A 16 9.83 0.53 7.76
C LYS A 16 8.86 -0.48 7.18
N ILE A 17 9.35 -1.36 6.31
CA ILE A 17 8.57 -2.46 5.71
C ILE A 17 9.34 -3.78 5.75
N GLY A 18 8.60 -4.89 5.65
CA GLY A 18 9.14 -6.26 5.63
C GLY A 18 9.46 -6.80 7.03
N GLY A 19 9.80 -8.09 7.11
CA GLY A 19 10.00 -8.75 8.40
C GLY A 19 8.67 -8.89 9.16
N ASP A 20 8.68 -8.45 10.42
CA ASP A 20 7.54 -8.36 11.35
C ASP A 20 6.90 -6.95 11.40
N GLU A 21 7.26 -6.05 10.49
CA GLU A 21 6.55 -4.76 10.36
C GLU A 21 5.11 -4.98 9.87
N PRO A 22 4.16 -4.08 10.23
CA PRO A 22 2.77 -4.20 9.79
C PRO A 22 2.61 -4.31 8.28
N PHE A 23 1.62 -5.10 7.86
CA PHE A 23 1.24 -5.20 6.45
C PHE A 23 0.86 -3.83 5.89
N PHE A 24 1.26 -3.56 4.64
CA PHE A 24 0.86 -2.40 3.86
C PHE A 24 0.38 -2.84 2.49
N LEU A 25 -0.49 -2.04 1.86
CA LEU A 25 -1.09 -2.36 0.57
C LEU A 25 -0.69 -1.34 -0.49
N ILE A 26 -0.18 -1.83 -1.63
CA ILE A 26 -0.10 -1.07 -2.88
C ILE A 26 -1.11 -1.68 -3.84
N SER A 27 -2.14 -0.94 -4.20
CA SER A 27 -3.15 -1.46 -5.13
C SER A 27 -3.97 -0.35 -5.77
N GLY A 28 -4.34 -0.54 -7.02
CA GLY A 28 -5.22 0.32 -7.77
C GLY A 28 -5.59 -0.32 -9.11
N PRO A 29 -6.28 0.42 -10.00
CA PRO A 29 -6.52 -0.03 -11.37
C PRO A 29 -5.21 -0.25 -12.12
N CYS A 30 -5.18 -1.23 -13.03
CA CYS A 30 -3.98 -1.55 -13.81
C CYS A 30 -3.51 -0.38 -14.70
N VAL A 31 -4.46 0.45 -15.15
CA VAL A 31 -4.19 1.61 -16.02
C VAL A 31 -5.04 2.81 -15.62
N MET A 32 -4.58 4.00 -15.98
CA MET A 32 -5.30 5.26 -15.77
C MET A 32 -6.34 5.47 -16.87
N GLU A 33 -7.47 4.77 -16.82
CA GLU A 33 -8.51 4.85 -17.85
C GLU A 33 -9.13 6.25 -17.96
N ASN A 34 -9.53 6.84 -16.83
CA ASN A 34 -10.03 8.20 -16.73
C ASN A 34 -10.01 8.69 -15.27
N ARG A 35 -10.06 10.01 -15.08
CA ARG A 35 -9.99 10.65 -13.76
C ARG A 35 -11.14 10.24 -12.82
N GLY A 36 -12.36 10.12 -13.34
CA GLY A 36 -13.53 9.80 -12.52
C GLY A 36 -13.44 8.39 -11.92
N LEU A 37 -12.96 7.41 -12.70
CA LEU A 37 -12.70 6.06 -12.20
C LEU A 37 -11.62 6.08 -11.11
N LEU A 38 -10.51 6.77 -11.35
CA LEU A 38 -9.41 6.87 -10.38
C LEU A 38 -9.85 7.51 -9.06
N ASP A 39 -10.56 8.64 -9.13
CA ASP A 39 -11.07 9.34 -7.95
C ASP A 39 -11.99 8.41 -7.13
N ARG A 40 -12.89 7.68 -7.79
CA ARG A 40 -13.81 6.75 -7.13
C ARG A 40 -13.06 5.58 -6.48
N VAL A 41 -12.19 4.88 -7.22
CA VAL A 41 -11.48 3.72 -6.66
C VAL A 41 -10.56 4.16 -5.52
N CYS A 42 -9.90 5.31 -5.65
CA CYS A 42 -9.04 5.85 -4.59
C CYS A 42 -9.81 6.16 -3.32
N ALA A 43 -10.96 6.84 -3.44
CA ALA A 43 -11.80 7.16 -2.29
C ALA A 43 -12.24 5.92 -1.52
N GLU A 44 -12.79 4.91 -2.23
CA GLU A 44 -13.24 3.65 -1.61
C GLU A 44 -12.08 2.89 -0.94
N MET A 45 -10.93 2.81 -1.61
CA MET A 45 -9.77 2.09 -1.08
C MET A 45 -9.16 2.78 0.14
N ILE A 46 -9.09 4.11 0.14
CA ILE A 46 -8.60 4.89 1.29
C ILE A 46 -9.53 4.70 2.49
N GLU A 47 -10.86 4.71 2.28
CA GLU A 47 -11.83 4.49 3.36
C GLU A 47 -11.68 3.08 3.97
N VAL A 48 -11.68 2.03 3.14
CA VAL A 48 -11.51 0.64 3.58
C VAL A 48 -10.18 0.44 4.31
N CYS A 49 -9.07 0.93 3.76
CA CYS A 49 -7.76 0.79 4.40
C CYS A 49 -7.68 1.60 5.71
N GLY A 50 -8.34 2.75 5.78
CA GLY A 50 -8.45 3.57 6.99
C GLY A 50 -9.16 2.84 8.13
N GLU A 51 -10.30 2.20 7.85
CA GLU A 51 -11.04 1.39 8.82
C GLU A 51 -10.22 0.21 9.35
N LEU A 52 -9.50 -0.46 8.46
CA LEU A 52 -8.64 -1.60 8.78
C LEU A 52 -7.27 -1.21 9.36
N LYS A 53 -6.96 0.09 9.41
CA LYS A 53 -5.66 0.64 9.81
C LYS A 53 -4.48 0.08 8.99
N ILE A 54 -4.70 -0.13 7.70
CA ILE A 54 -3.69 -0.60 6.76
C ILE A 54 -3.04 0.63 6.10
N PRO A 55 -1.70 0.81 6.20
CA PRO A 55 -1.00 1.78 5.40
C PRO A 55 -1.19 1.48 3.91
N TYR A 56 -1.63 2.49 3.15
CA TYR A 56 -2.09 2.30 1.78
C TYR A 56 -1.41 3.26 0.81
N ILE A 57 -1.05 2.73 -0.36
CA ILE A 57 -0.56 3.47 -1.53
C ILE A 57 -1.49 3.14 -2.69
N PHE A 58 -2.18 4.17 -3.19
CA PHE A 58 -2.99 4.08 -4.40
C PHE A 58 -2.12 3.94 -5.65
#